data_AF-A0A4S2AYV9-F1
#
_entry.id   AF-A0A4S2AYV9-F1
#
_cell.length_a   1.000
_cell.length_b   1.000
_cell.length_c   1.000
_cell.angle_alpha   90.00
_cell.angle_beta   90.00
_cell.angle_gamma   90.00
#
_symmetry.space_group_name_H-M   'P 1'
#
loop_
_entity.id
_entity.type
_entity.pdbx_description
1 polymer ?
#
loop_
_entity_poly.entity_id
_entity_poly.type
_entity_poly.pdbx_seq_one_letter_code
_entity_poly.pdbx_strand_id
1 'polypeptide(L)'
;YWHLWRYNPALEAEGKNPFQLDSKEPNWADFQGFLKGEVRYASVMKQYPAEAEELFKAAEENAKWRYNSYKRLARENWGAE
;
A
#
# COMPACT_ATOMS: atom_id res chain seq x y z
N TYR A 1 4.05 1.38 4.00
CA TYR A 1 2.97 0.94 4.91
C TYR A 1 1.62 1.50 4.49
N TRP A 2 1.47 2.83 4.54
CA TRP A 2 0.26 3.54 4.12
C TRP A 2 0.52 4.39 2.87
N HIS A 3 -0.36 4.31 1.88
CA HIS A 3 -0.27 5.09 0.64
C HIS A 3 -1.28 6.22 0.64
N LEU A 4 -0.90 7.36 0.08
CA LEU A 4 -1.77 8.52 -0.04
C LEU A 4 -2.32 8.56 -1.47
N TRP A 5 -3.63 8.67 -1.58
CA TRP A 5 -4.35 8.74 -2.84
C TRP A 5 -5.63 9.55 -2.66
N ARG A 6 -6.15 10.06 -3.76
CA ARG A 6 -7.41 10.80 -3.83
C ARG A 6 -8.27 10.28 -4.96
N TYR A 7 -9.58 10.32 -4.77
CA TYR A 7 -10.56 10.04 -5.81
C TYR A 7 -11.41 11.29 -6.04
N ASN A 8 -11.43 11.81 -7.27
CA ASN A 8 -12.27 12.93 -7.66
C ASN A 8 -13.19 12.51 -8.81
N PRO A 9 -14.48 12.21 -8.54
CA PRO A 9 -15.42 11.77 -9.57
C PRO A 9 -15.65 12.80 -10.68
N ALA A 10 -15.44 14.10 -10.41
CA ALA A 10 -15.62 15.14 -11.40
C ALA A 10 -14.68 14.99 -12.62
N LEU A 11 -13.52 14.33 -12.44
CA LEU A 11 -12.57 14.08 -13.52
C LEU A 11 -13.08 13.09 -14.57
N GLU A 12 -14.05 12.23 -14.21
CA GLU A 12 -14.66 11.29 -15.15
C GLU A 12 -15.41 12.04 -16.27
N ALA A 13 -16.11 13.12 -15.92
CA ALA A 13 -16.80 13.97 -16.88
C ALA A 13 -15.83 14.70 -17.83
N GLU A 14 -14.56 14.84 -17.45
CA GLU A 14 -13.48 15.38 -18.28
C GLU A 14 -12.72 14.30 -19.07
N GLY A 15 -13.15 13.03 -18.99
CA GLY A 15 -12.46 11.89 -19.60
C GLY A 15 -11.09 11.58 -18.97
N LYS A 16 -10.83 12.10 -17.76
CA LYS A 16 -9.58 11.92 -17.02
C LYS A 16 -9.74 10.83 -15.96
N ASN A 17 -8.62 10.25 -15.53
CA ASN A 17 -8.62 9.28 -14.46
C ASN A 17 -9.00 9.94 -13.11
N PRO A 18 -10.09 9.50 -12.44
CA PRO A 18 -10.52 10.06 -11.17
C PRO A 18 -9.62 9.68 -10.00
N PHE A 19 -8.87 8.58 -10.12
CA PHE A 19 -7.98 8.06 -9.10
C PHE A 19 -6.56 8.63 -9.27
N GLN A 20 -6.06 9.29 -8.23
CA GLN A 20 -4.71 9.84 -8.18
C GLN A 20 -3.93 9.20 -7.03
N LEU A 21 -2.78 8.61 -7.34
CA LEU A 21 -1.83 8.12 -6.35
C LEU A 21 -0.80 9.20 -6.04
N ASP A 22 -0.90 9.84 -4.87
CA ASP A 22 -0.07 10.98 -4.49
C ASP A 22 1.27 10.55 -3.86
N SER A 23 1.28 9.41 -3.17
CA SER A 23 2.52 8.87 -2.59
C SER A 23 3.42 8.25 -3.65
N LYS A 24 4.73 8.55 -3.57
CA LYS A 24 5.77 7.90 -4.39
C LYS A 24 5.95 6.43 -4.03
N GLU A 25 6.72 5.73 -4.84
CA GLU A 25 7.17 4.38 -4.54
C GLU A 25 7.94 4.34 -3.21
N PRO A 26 7.53 3.52 -2.23
CA PRO A 26 8.24 3.42 -0.96
C PRO A 26 9.52 2.61 -1.11
N ASN A 27 10.48 2.82 -0.21
CA ASN A 27 11.58 1.89 -0.03
C ASN A 27 11.09 0.64 0.72
N TRP A 28 10.95 -0.47 0.01
CA TRP A 28 10.42 -1.71 0.59
C TRP A 28 11.34 -2.33 1.65
N ALA A 29 12.66 -2.07 1.59
CA ALA A 29 13.61 -2.56 2.59
C ALA A 29 13.30 -2.02 4.00
N ASP A 30 12.67 -0.84 4.09
CA ASP A 30 12.36 -0.20 5.36
C ASP A 30 11.05 -0.73 5.99
N PHE A 31 10.27 -1.55 5.28
CA PHE A 31 8.92 -1.96 5.71
C PHE A 31 8.93 -2.78 7.00
N GLN A 32 9.78 -3.81 7.07
CA GLN A 32 9.94 -4.63 8.27
C GLN A 32 10.50 -3.83 9.45
N GLY A 33 11.42 -2.90 9.16
CA GLY A 33 11.97 -1.98 10.16
C GLY A 33 10.90 -1.08 10.77
N PHE A 34 10.02 -0.53 9.92
CA PHE A 34 8.86 0.23 10.35
C PHE A 34 7.95 -0.58 11.29
N LEU A 35 7.59 -1.82 10.92
CA LEU A 35 6.77 -2.66 11.79
C LEU A 35 7.43 -2.87 13.16
N LYS A 36 8.71 -3.27 13.18
CA LYS A 36 9.46 -3.53 14.42
C LYS A 36 9.64 -2.29 15.30
N GLY A 37 9.48 -1.08 14.75
CA GLY A 37 9.51 0.19 15.48
C GLY A 37 8.27 0.47 16.32
N GLU A 38 7.15 -0.25 16.12
CA GLU A 38 5.91 -0.03 16.86
C GLU A 38 5.63 -1.16 17.85
N VAL A 39 5.28 -0.80 19.09
CA VAL A 39 5.02 -1.76 20.19
C VAL A 39 3.97 -2.82 19.85
N ARG A 40 2.94 -2.44 19.07
CA ARG A 40 1.87 -3.35 18.65
C ARG A 40 2.36 -4.51 17.77
N TYR A 41 3.46 -4.34 17.04
CA TYR A 41 4.08 -5.41 16.26
C TYR A 41 5.21 -6.09 17.04
N ALA A 42 6.03 -5.32 17.76
CA ALA A 42 7.11 -5.86 18.57
C ALA A 42 6.62 -6.82 19.67
N SER A 43 5.44 -6.57 20.25
CA SER A 43 4.83 -7.45 21.25
C SER A 43 4.50 -8.85 20.69
N VAL A 44 3.95 -8.93 19.47
CA VAL A 44 3.66 -10.20 18.80
C VAL A 44 4.95 -10.96 18.51
N MET A 45 5.99 -10.28 18.02
CA MET A 45 7.31 -10.89 17.77
C MET A 45 7.95 -11.47 19.03
N LYS A 46 7.77 -10.80 20.18
CA LYS A 46 8.28 -11.29 21.47
C LYS A 46 7.54 -12.53 21.95
N GLN A 47 6.23 -12.59 21.74
CA GLN A 47 5.38 -13.66 22.27
C GLN A 47 5.31 -14.90 21.35
N TYR A 48 5.35 -14.68 20.03
CA TYR A 48 5.16 -15.68 18.99
C TYR A 48 6.15 -15.44 17.84
N PRO A 49 7.45 -15.72 18.02
CA PRO A 49 8.49 -15.29 17.07
C PRO A 49 8.38 -15.96 15.70
N ALA A 50 7.97 -17.23 15.62
CA ALA A 50 7.85 -17.96 14.36
C ALA A 50 6.64 -17.46 13.55
N GLU A 51 5.49 -17.32 14.22
CA GLU A 51 4.26 -16.80 13.62
C GLU A 51 4.42 -15.33 13.23
N ALA A 52 5.15 -14.54 14.02
CA ALA A 52 5.43 -13.14 13.68
C ALA A 52 6.24 -13.01 12.40
N GLU A 53 7.22 -13.89 12.16
CA GLU A 53 7.99 -13.88 10.91
C GLU A 53 7.08 -14.16 9.71
N GLU A 54 6.22 -15.17 9.80
CA GLU A 54 5.22 -15.49 8.76
C GLU A 54 4.26 -14.32 8.52
N LEU A 55 3.67 -13.78 9.60
CA LEU A 55 2.71 -12.68 9.53
C LEU A 55 3.34 -11.40 8.98
N PHE A 56 4.59 -11.09 9.33
CA PHE A 56 5.26 -9.90 8.84
C PHE A 56 5.62 -10.02 7.36
N LYS A 57 6.02 -11.21 6.91
CA LYS A 57 6.22 -11.48 5.48
C LYS A 57 4.92 -11.32 4.71
N ALA A 58 3.84 -11.92 5.19
CA ALA A 58 2.51 -11.79 4.59
C ALA A 58 2.03 -10.32 4.57
N ALA A 59 2.28 -9.55 5.63
CA ALA A 59 1.93 -8.13 5.69
C ALA A 59 2.67 -7.30 4.63
N GLU A 60 3.96 -7.58 4.41
CA GLU A 60 4.77 -6.92 3.38
C GLU A 60 4.30 -7.28 1.97
N GLU A 61 4.04 -8.55 1.70
CA GLU A 61 3.50 -9.03 0.42
C GLU A 61 2.14 -8.39 0.12
N ASN A 62 1.25 -8.34 1.12
CA ASN A 62 -0.05 -7.67 0.99
C ASN A 62 0.09 -6.16 0.75
N ALA A 63 1.05 -5.49 1.40
CA ALA A 63 1.32 -4.09 1.16
C ALA A 63 1.82 -3.83 -0.27
N LYS A 64 2.73 -4.67 -0.79
CA LYS A 64 3.20 -4.62 -2.19
C LYS A 64 2.07 -4.86 -3.16
N TRP A 65 1.22 -5.86 -2.90
CA TRP A 65 0.06 -6.18 -3.73
C TRP A 65 -0.94 -5.01 -3.79
N ARG A 66 -1.24 -4.40 -2.64
CA ARG A 66 -2.12 -3.22 -2.56
C ARG A 66 -1.53 -2.02 -3.30
N TYR A 67 -0.24 -1.71 -3.13
CA TYR A 67 0.44 -0.65 -3.87
C TYR A 67 0.37 -0.87 -5.39
N ASN A 68 0.63 -2.09 -5.85
CA ASN A 68 0.54 -2.43 -7.27
C ASN A 68 -0.88 -2.26 -7.81
N SER A 69 -1.90 -2.51 -6.98
CA SER A 69 -3.30 -2.26 -7.35
C SER A 69 -3.57 -0.76 -7.52
N TYR A 70 -3.07 0.09 -6.64
CA TYR A 70 -3.15 1.55 -6.81
C TYR A 70 -2.39 2.06 -8.03
N LYS A 71 -1.21 1.48 -8.35
CA LYS A 71 -0.48 1.80 -9.59
C LYS A 71 -1.29 1.44 -10.84
N ARG A 72 -2.03 0.33 -10.82
CA ARG A 72 -2.91 -0.05 -11.94
C ARG A 72 -4.05 0.95 -12.08
N LEU A 73 -4.75 1.25 -10.98
CA LEU A 73 -5.84 2.24 -10.98
C LEU A 73 -5.37 3.60 -11.50
N ALA A 74 -4.21 4.09 -11.06
CA ALA A 74 -3.68 5.39 -11.51
C ALA A 74 -3.21 5.43 -12.98
N ARG A 75 -3.10 4.26 -13.65
CA ARG A 75 -2.67 4.13 -15.05
C ARG A 75 -3.78 3.69 -15.99
N GLU A 76 -4.91 3.26 -15.44
CA GLU A 76 -6.05 2.82 -16.21
C GLU A 76 -6.62 4.00 -17.00
N ASN A 77 -6.98 3.72 -18.26
CA ASN A 77 -7.54 4.73 -19.14
C ASN A 77 -9.04 4.79 -18.87
N TRP A 78 -9.48 5.92 -18.33
CA TRP A 78 -10.88 6.16 -17.97
C TRP A 78 -11.68 6.91 -19.05
N GLY A 79 -11.01 7.28 -20.16
CA GLY A 79 -11.67 7.91 -21.30
C GLY A 79 -12.77 7.00 -21.84
N ALA A 80 -13.99 7.53 -21.95
CA ALA A 80 -15.12 6.85 -22.56
C ALA A 80 -15.02 6.92 -24.08
N GLU A 81 -14.17 6.08 -24.70
CA GLU A 81 -14.24 5.67 -26.11
C GLU A 81 -13.70 4.24 -26.30
#